data_AF-A0A535EXN3-F1
#
_entry.id   AF-A0A535EXN3-F1
#
_cell.length_a   1.000
_cell.length_b   1.000
_cell.length_c   1.000
_cell.angle_alpha   90.00
_cell.angle_beta   90.00
_cell.angle_gamma   90.00
#
_symmetry.space_group_name_H-M   'P 1'
#
loop_
_entity.id
_entity.type
_entity.pdbx_description
1 polymer ?
#
loop_
_entity_poly.entity_id
_entity_poly.type
_entity_poly.pdbx_seq_one_letter_code
_entity_poly.pdbx_strand_id
1 'polypeptide(L)'
;MRQSKERLLARPTLNAIPGGSLRYSYDPATGSFSLTAVAPAGNQLAALVTIPREIAGATSRPATARPDGSRTVTFTPLGSYSLKIAPAPLRLTGC
;
A
#
# COMPACT_ATOMS: atom_id res chain seq x y z
N MET A 1 19.08 3.55 16.58
CA MET A 1 19.38 2.64 15.44
C MET A 1 18.28 1.62 15.12
N ARG A 2 17.41 1.20 16.06
CA ARG A 2 16.32 0.21 15.81
C ARG A 2 15.11 0.81 15.07
N GLN A 3 14.71 2.01 15.47
CA GLN A 3 13.53 2.73 14.97
C GLN A 3 13.56 3.02 13.45
N SER A 4 14.72 3.31 12.88
CA SER A 4 14.88 3.53 11.43
C SER A 4 14.69 2.25 10.61
N LYS A 5 14.99 1.08 11.20
CA LYS A 5 14.89 -0.23 10.55
C LYS A 5 13.44 -0.73 10.57
N GLU A 6 12.70 -0.48 11.66
CA GLU A 6 11.27 -0.75 11.76
C GLU A 6 10.46 0.12 10.78
N ARG A 7 10.80 1.41 10.67
CA ARG A 7 10.19 2.35 9.71
C ARG A 7 10.46 2.01 8.23
N LEU A 8 11.54 1.26 7.95
CA LEU A 8 11.85 0.68 6.63
C LEU A 8 11.11 -0.65 6.37
N LEU A 9 10.76 -1.39 7.44
CA LEU A 9 9.93 -2.60 7.36
C LEU A 9 8.43 -2.25 7.22
N ALA A 10 8.01 -1.12 7.76
CA ALA A 10 6.64 -0.59 7.73
C ALA A 10 6.22 -0.03 6.35
N ARG A 11 6.64 -0.64 5.25
CA ARG A 11 6.24 -0.22 3.90
C ARG A 11 5.08 -1.05 3.37
N PRO A 12 4.22 -0.49 2.50
CA PRO A 12 3.21 -1.28 1.81
C PRO A 12 3.88 -2.36 0.96
N THR A 13 3.45 -3.60 1.14
CA THR A 13 3.92 -4.75 0.37
C THR A 13 3.01 -4.98 -0.82
N LEU A 14 3.61 -4.98 -2.01
CA LEU A 14 2.93 -5.27 -3.26
C LEU A 14 2.99 -6.78 -3.50
N ASN A 15 1.95 -7.50 -3.08
CA ASN A 15 1.94 -8.96 -3.18
C ASN A 15 1.65 -9.43 -4.61
N ALA A 16 0.66 -8.82 -5.26
CA ALA A 16 0.29 -9.14 -6.63
C ALA A 16 -0.16 -7.86 -7.33
N ILE A 17 0.49 -7.49 -8.43
CA ILE A 17 0.14 -6.27 -9.16
C ILE A 17 0.09 -6.61 -10.64
N PRO A 18 -1.11 -6.70 -11.23
CA PRO A 18 -1.24 -6.95 -12.66
C PRO A 18 -0.83 -5.71 -13.44
N GLY A 19 0.21 -5.84 -14.26
CA GLY A 19 0.66 -4.75 -15.13
C GLY A 19 2.14 -4.82 -15.47
N GLY A 20 2.49 -4.35 -16.67
CA GLY A 20 3.89 -4.21 -17.10
C GLY A 20 4.51 -2.86 -16.73
N SER A 21 3.69 -1.83 -16.49
CA SER A 21 4.13 -0.48 -16.13
C SER A 21 3.66 -0.14 -14.72
N LEU A 22 4.41 -0.58 -13.72
CA LEU A 22 4.17 -0.27 -12.31
C LEU A 22 5.12 0.85 -11.86
N ARG A 23 4.55 1.91 -11.29
CA ARG A 23 5.30 2.99 -10.64
C ARG A 23 4.74 3.19 -9.24
N TYR A 24 5.61 3.20 -8.24
CA TYR A 24 5.20 3.51 -6.87
C TYR A 24 6.21 4.42 -6.18
N SER A 25 5.73 5.18 -5.21
CA SER A 25 6.50 6.04 -4.34
C SER A 25 6.00 5.85 -2.91
N TYR A 26 6.94 5.69 -1.98
CA TYR A 26 6.67 5.54 -0.56
C TYR A 26 7.49 6.58 0.19
N ASP A 27 6.81 7.37 1.01
CA ASP A 27 7.45 8.32 1.92
C ASP A 27 7.42 7.75 3.35
N PRO A 28 8.56 7.29 3.89
CA PRO A 28 8.63 6.77 5.24
C PRO A 28 8.45 7.85 6.31
N ALA A 29 8.48 9.15 5.97
CA ALA A 29 8.27 10.22 6.94
C ALA A 29 6.81 10.42 7.34
N THR A 30 5.92 10.26 6.37
CA THR A 30 4.50 10.52 6.52
C THR A 30 3.65 9.25 6.33
N GLY A 31 4.27 8.13 5.95
CA GLY A 31 3.55 6.92 5.55
C GLY A 31 2.79 7.09 4.23
N SER A 32 3.03 8.18 3.48
CA SER A 32 2.37 8.42 2.20
C SER A 32 2.81 7.37 1.19
N PHE A 33 1.86 6.85 0.44
CA PHE A 33 2.14 5.90 -0.63
C PHE A 33 1.32 6.26 -1.86
N SER A 34 1.96 6.24 -3.02
CA SER A 34 1.28 6.41 -4.30
C SER A 34 1.77 5.34 -5.24
N LEU A 35 0.84 4.55 -5.77
CA LEU A 35 1.06 3.55 -6.78
C LEU A 35 0.19 3.86 -7.99
N THR A 36 0.78 3.75 -9.17
CA THR A 36 0.11 3.85 -10.45
C THR A 36 0.58 2.69 -11.30
N ALA A 37 -0.37 1.96 -11.87
CA ALA A 37 -0.06 0.86 -12.76
C ALA A 37 -1.11 0.72 -13.85
N VAL A 38 -0.72 0.03 -14.93
CA VAL A 38 -1.62 -0.24 -16.05
C VAL A 38 -1.77 -1.74 -16.18
N ALA A 39 -2.99 -2.24 -15.96
CA ALA A 39 -3.31 -3.63 -16.16
C ALA A 39 -3.44 -3.93 -17.67
N PRO A 40 -2.95 -5.09 -18.14
CA PRO A 40 -3.13 -5.49 -19.54
C PRO A 40 -4.60 -5.68 -19.87
N ALA A 41 -4.96 -5.50 -21.15
CA ALA A 41 -6.31 -5.78 -21.64
C ALA A 41 -6.65 -7.26 -21.41
N GLY A 42 -7.83 -7.54 -20.86
CA GLY A 42 -8.23 -8.90 -20.47
C GLY A 42 -7.65 -9.38 -19.14
N ASN A 43 -7.03 -8.50 -18.33
CA ASN A 43 -6.56 -8.85 -17.01
C ASN A 43 -7.71 -9.34 -16.10
N GLN A 44 -7.59 -10.57 -15.61
CA GLN A 44 -8.47 -11.16 -14.61
C GLN A 44 -7.80 -11.28 -13.23
N LEU A 45 -6.52 -10.91 -13.12
CA LEU A 45 -5.78 -10.98 -11.86
C LEU A 45 -6.17 -9.82 -10.95
N ALA A 46 -6.34 -10.13 -9.66
CA ALA A 46 -6.55 -9.12 -8.64
C ALA A 46 -5.22 -8.47 -8.24
N ALA A 47 -5.22 -7.15 -8.14
CA ALA A 47 -4.19 -6.39 -7.44
C ALA A 47 -4.35 -6.60 -5.94
N LEU A 48 -3.25 -6.94 -5.25
CA LEU A 48 -3.18 -7.22 -3.82
C LEU A 48 -2.04 -6.41 -3.19
N VAL A 49 -2.41 -5.48 -2.31
CA VAL A 49 -1.46 -4.63 -1.57
C VAL A 49 -1.72 -4.78 -0.07
N THR A 50 -0.69 -5.15 0.69
CA THR A 50 -0.76 -5.21 2.15
C THR A 50 -0.14 -3.95 2.74
N ILE A 51 -0.88 -3.32 3.64
CA ILE A 51 -0.53 -2.07 4.30
C ILE A 51 -0.35 -2.40 5.79
N PRO A 52 0.84 -2.20 6.35
CA PRO A 52 1.08 -2.48 7.77
C PRO A 52 0.27 -1.52 8.66
N ARG A 53 -0.04 -1.97 9.88
CA ARG A 53 -0.78 -1.21 10.92
C ARG A 53 -0.17 0.14 11.27
N GLU A 54 1.14 0.28 11.07
CA GLU A 54 1.90 1.50 11.33
C GLU A 54 1.47 2.65 10.40
N ILE A 55 1.01 2.31 9.20
CA ILE A 55 0.44 3.25 8.24
C ILE A 55 -1.06 3.41 8.56
N ALA A 56 -1.37 4.44 9.33
CA ALA A 56 -2.74 4.83 9.65
C ALA A 56 -3.46 5.58 8.50
N GLY A 57 -2.76 5.82 7.39
CA GLY A 57 -3.25 6.56 6.23
C GLY A 57 -4.52 5.99 5.64
N ALA A 58 -5.44 6.87 5.25
CA ALA A 58 -6.63 6.48 4.51
C ALA A 58 -6.23 6.04 3.09
N THR A 59 -6.72 4.88 2.67
CA THR A 59 -6.55 4.37 1.31
C THR A 59 -7.61 4.95 0.40
N SER A 60 -7.21 5.36 -0.81
CA SER A 60 -8.15 5.80 -1.86
C SER A 60 -9.05 4.67 -2.37
N ARG A 61 -8.73 3.41 -2.04
CA ARG A 61 -9.52 2.22 -2.37
C ARG A 61 -9.94 1.50 -1.09
N PRO A 62 -11.04 0.73 -1.13
CA PRO A 62 -11.45 -0.08 0.01
C PRO A 62 -10.32 -1.04 0.41
N ALA A 63 -9.99 -1.02 1.70
CA ALA A 63 -9.01 -1.91 2.30
C ALA A 63 -9.70 -2.74 3.37
N THR A 64 -9.46 -4.04 3.34
CA THR A 64 -9.96 -4.98 4.34
C THR A 64 -8.99 -5.02 5.51
N ALA A 65 -9.46 -4.69 6.71
CA ALA A 65 -8.66 -4.85 7.92
C ALA A 65 -8.42 -6.34 8.19
N ARG A 66 -7.20 -6.68 8.57
CA ARG A 66 -6.80 -8.01 9.01
C ARG A 66 -6.69 -8.05 10.54
N PRO A 67 -6.83 -9.25 11.13
CA PRO A 67 -6.74 -9.43 12.58
C PRO A 67 -5.36 -9.12 13.18
N ASP A 68 -4.30 -9.11 12.36
CA ASP A 68 -2.95 -8.68 12.74
C ASP A 68 -2.80 -7.14 12.82
N GLY A 69 -3.88 -6.40 12.51
CA GLY A 69 -3.92 -4.93 12.44
C GLY A 69 -3.47 -4.35 11.10
N SER A 70 -2.95 -5.19 10.19
CA SER A 70 -2.65 -4.75 8.82
C SER A 70 -3.94 -4.55 8.01
N ARG A 71 -3.84 -3.90 6.85
CA ARG A 71 -4.96 -3.67 5.94
C ARG A 71 -4.58 -4.19 4.58
N THR A 72 -5.48 -4.87 3.90
CA THR A 72 -5.22 -5.44 2.58
C THR A 72 -6.15 -4.80 1.57
N VAL A 73 -5.58 -4.19 0.54
CA VAL A 73 -6.33 -3.64 -0.59
C VAL A 73 -6.33 -4.68 -1.68
N THR A 74 -7.53 -5.17 -2.03
CA THR A 74 -7.73 -6.15 -3.10
C THR A 74 -8.73 -5.61 -4.10
N PHE A 75 -8.38 -5.58 -5.38
CA PHE A 75 -9.30 -5.17 -6.46
C PHE A 75 -8.84 -5.69 -7.80
N THR A 76 -9.76 -5.86 -8.75
CA THR A 76 -9.43 -6.23 -10.13
C THR A 76 -9.37 -4.97 -10.99
N PRO A 77 -8.18 -4.49 -11.41
CA PRO A 77 -8.08 -3.34 -12.29
C PRO A 77 -8.45 -3.70 -13.72
N LEU A 78 -9.20 -2.79 -14.36
CA LEU A 78 -9.54 -2.81 -15.77
C LEU A 78 -8.87 -1.60 -16.43
N GLY A 79 -7.67 -1.81 -16.98
CA GLY A 79 -6.85 -0.73 -17.56
C GLY A 79 -6.00 0.02 -16.53
N SER A 80 -5.91 1.34 -16.66
CA SER A 80 -5.09 2.19 -15.78
C SER A 80 -5.70 2.32 -14.39
N TYR A 81 -4.90 2.09 -13.35
CA TYR A 81 -5.32 2.21 -11.96
C TYR A 81 -4.27 2.88 -11.09
N SER A 82 -4.75 3.52 -10.03
CA SER A 82 -3.89 4.09 -9.00
C SER A 82 -4.39 3.72 -7.62
N LEU A 83 -3.45 3.55 -6.69
CA LEU A 83 -3.68 3.39 -5.27
C LEU A 83 -2.91 4.49 -4.55
N LYS A 84 -3.62 5.31 -3.79
CA LYS A 84 -3.02 6.32 -2.93
C LYS A 84 -3.33 5.99 -1.48
N ILE A 85 -2.35 6.20 -0.61
CA ILE A 85 -2.49 6.16 0.85
C ILE A 85 -2.13 7.55 1.33
N ALA A 86 -3.10 8.20 1.99
CA ALA A 86 -2.92 9.54 2.51
C ALA A 86 -1.82 9.56 3.58
N PRO A 87 -1.05 10.67 3.69
CA PRO A 87 -0.17 10.89 4.83
C PRO A 87 -0.97 10.80 6.11
N ALA A 88 -0.48 10.04 7.07
CA ALA A 88 -1.02 10.01 8.42
C ALA A 88 0.13 10.03 9.42
N PRO A 89 -0.07 10.59 10.63
CA PRO A 89 0.90 10.44 11.69
C PRO A 89 1.13 8.94 11.91
N LEU A 90 2.35 8.48 11.61
CA LEU A 90 2.74 7.11 11.85
C LEU A 90 2.53 6.85 13.34
N ARG A 91 1.63 5.91 13.68
CA ARG A 91 1.51 5.44 15.07
C ARG A 91 2.65 4.47 15.37
N LEU A 92 3.87 4.96 15.20
CA LEU A 92 5.02 4.40 15.88
C LEU A 92 4.74 4.73 17.34
N THR A 93 4.36 3.74 18.14
CA THR A 93 4.31 3.84 19.60
C THR A 93 5.73 4.19 20.07
N GLY A 94 6.04 5.49 20.07
CA GLY A 94 7.20 6.06 20.69
C GLY A 94 6.83 6.38 22.12
N CYS A 95 7.41 5.60 23.03
CA CYS A 95 7.61 5.85 24.46
C CYS A 95 6.37 6.06 25.33
#